data_AF-A0A3P6S939-F1
#
_entry.id   AF-A0A3P6S939-F1
#
_cell.length_a   1.000
_cell.length_b   1.000
_cell.length_c   1.000
_cell.angle_alpha   90.00
_cell.angle_beta   90.00
_cell.angle_gamma   90.00
#
_symmetry.space_group_name_H-M   'P 1'
#
loop_
_entity.id
_entity.type
_entity.pdbx_description
1 polymer ?
#
loop_
_entity_poly.entity_id
_entity_poly.type
_entity_poly.pdbx_seq_one_letter_code
_entity_poly.pdbx_strand_id
1 'polypeptide(L)'
;LLLAPTPFVIGVPASFFAHKRIKEVPSDVILVDLDANHITVPDELFIPSLPEPDVSTLKNSLHAALSRMSMTMNDERRGSVEASYAVDADIVDVSCRVAMVKFFNSPNVFGDFSEHTRTLRLYPRPVVALQSESFLRSRPQCTQFITELCRYG
;
A
#
# COMPACT_ATOMS: atom_id res chain seq x y z
N LEU A 1 15.36 -7.48 -16.65
CA LEU A 1 14.95 -7.03 -15.30
C LEU A 1 13.46 -6.77 -15.26
N LEU A 2 12.91 -5.92 -16.13
CA LEU A 2 11.45 -5.68 -16.25
C LEU A 2 10.65 -6.82 -16.95
N LEU A 3 11.24 -8.01 -17.11
CA LEU A 3 10.63 -9.16 -17.82
C LEU A 3 10.48 -10.37 -16.88
N ALA A 4 10.53 -10.15 -15.56
CA ALA A 4 10.42 -11.24 -14.60
C ALA A 4 8.96 -11.73 -14.55
N PRO A 5 8.70 -13.04 -14.58
CA PRO A 5 7.34 -13.60 -14.55
C PRO A 5 6.64 -13.45 -13.18
N THR A 6 7.31 -12.85 -12.20
CA THR A 6 6.83 -12.63 -10.83
C THR A 6 6.71 -11.14 -10.55
N PRO A 7 5.70 -10.68 -9.78
CA PRO A 7 5.56 -9.29 -9.40
C PRO A 7 6.86 -8.74 -8.78
N PHE A 8 7.22 -7.50 -9.12
CA PHE A 8 8.44 -6.85 -8.64
C PHE A 8 8.20 -5.38 -8.28
N VAL A 9 9.03 -4.86 -7.37
CA VAL A 9 9.15 -3.43 -7.09
C VAL A 9 10.63 -3.07 -7.20
N ILE A 10 10.98 -2.18 -8.12
CA ILE A 10 12.37 -1.83 -8.41
C ILE A 10 12.51 -0.31 -8.40
N GLY A 11 13.37 0.21 -7.51
CA GLY A 11 13.83 1.59 -7.58
C GLY A 11 15.00 1.72 -8.54
N VAL A 12 14.89 2.61 -9.52
CA VAL A 12 16.00 2.95 -10.45
C VAL A 12 16.18 4.47 -10.50
N PRO A 13 17.42 4.97 -10.62
CA PRO A 13 17.65 6.38 -10.96
C PRO A 13 17.01 6.71 -12.32
N ALA A 14 16.51 7.93 -12.52
CA ALA A 14 15.94 8.37 -13.79
C ALA A 14 16.90 8.16 -14.99
N SER A 15 18.21 8.31 -14.74
CA SER A 15 19.26 8.07 -15.74
C SER A 15 19.34 6.62 -16.25
N PHE A 16 18.74 5.65 -15.55
CA PHE A 16 18.73 4.24 -15.93
C PHE A 16 18.08 4.01 -17.31
N PHE A 17 16.95 4.68 -17.59
CA PHE A 17 16.22 4.52 -18.84
C PHE A 17 17.05 4.98 -20.05
N ALA A 18 17.73 6.13 -19.91
CA ALA A 18 18.64 6.67 -20.92
C ALA A 18 19.84 5.74 -21.16
N HIS A 19 20.49 5.26 -20.10
CA HIS A 19 21.66 4.39 -20.19
C HIS A 19 21.36 3.02 -20.79
N LYS A 20 20.20 2.44 -20.48
CA LYS A 20 19.79 1.12 -20.99
C LYS A 20 19.08 1.18 -22.34
N ARG A 21 18.91 2.37 -22.93
CA ARG A 21 18.16 2.59 -24.18
C ARG A 21 16.75 1.99 -24.13
N ILE A 22 16.13 2.02 -22.95
CA ILE A 22 14.75 1.58 -22.78
C ILE A 22 13.90 2.70 -23.36
N LYS A 23 13.40 2.49 -24.59
CA LYS A 23 12.58 3.48 -25.30
C LYS A 23 11.13 3.46 -24.84
N GLU A 24 10.64 2.29 -24.47
CA GLU A 24 9.25 2.05 -24.07
C GLU A 24 9.25 1.11 -22.85
N VAL A 25 8.41 1.46 -21.87
CA VAL A 25 8.16 0.64 -20.69
C VAL A 25 7.17 -0.46 -21.08
N PRO A 26 7.36 -1.72 -20.62
CA PRO A 26 6.42 -2.81 -20.92
C PRO A 26 4.96 -2.48 -20.50
N SER A 27 3.98 -3.05 -21.21
CA SER A 27 2.54 -2.77 -20.98
C SER A 27 1.96 -3.36 -19.69
N ASP A 28 2.77 -4.09 -18.92
CA ASP A 28 2.44 -4.68 -17.63
C ASP A 28 3.17 -4.01 -16.45
N VAL A 29 3.85 -2.88 -16.69
CA VAL A 29 4.64 -2.17 -15.67
C VAL A 29 4.06 -0.79 -15.38
N ILE A 30 3.74 -0.55 -14.11
CA ILE A 30 3.38 0.79 -13.61
C ILE A 30 4.68 1.58 -13.36
N LEU A 31 4.77 2.77 -13.95
CA LEU A 31 5.87 3.69 -13.71
C LEU A 31 5.45 4.77 -12.72
N VAL A 32 6.28 4.99 -11.69
CA VAL A 32 6.10 6.07 -10.72
C VAL A 32 7.32 6.98 -10.81
N ASP A 33 7.12 8.19 -11.33
CA ASP A 33 8.13 9.25 -11.34
C ASP A 33 7.95 10.10 -10.08
N LEU A 34 8.90 9.96 -9.14
CA LEU A 34 8.89 10.68 -7.86
C LEU A 34 9.31 12.15 -8.02
N ASP A 35 10.09 12.49 -9.04
CA ASP A 35 10.56 13.86 -9.29
C ASP A 35 9.44 14.70 -9.91
N ALA A 36 8.68 14.11 -10.85
CA ALA A 36 7.53 14.74 -11.49
C ALA A 36 6.20 14.56 -10.72
N ASN A 37 6.20 13.74 -9.66
CA ASN A 37 5.00 13.30 -8.94
C ASN A 37 3.92 12.76 -9.91
N HIS A 38 4.35 11.92 -10.85
CA HIS A 38 3.50 11.40 -11.92
C HIS A 38 3.49 9.87 -11.89
N ILE A 39 2.29 9.29 -12.07
CA ILE A 39 2.09 7.85 -12.14
C ILE A 39 1.55 7.53 -13.54
N THR A 40 2.24 6.64 -14.24
CA THR A 40 1.81 6.11 -15.55
C THR A 40 1.35 4.67 -15.35
N VAL A 41 0.06 4.43 -15.52
CA VAL A 41 -0.54 3.09 -15.50
C VAL A 41 -0.84 2.67 -16.95
N PRO A 42 -0.37 1.50 -17.41
CA PRO A 42 -0.69 1.02 -18.74
C PRO A 42 -2.18 0.77 -18.95
N ASP A 43 -2.70 1.03 -20.16
CA ASP A 43 -4.13 0.88 -20.49
C ASP A 43 -4.63 -0.58 -20.37
N GLU A 44 -3.75 -1.55 -20.61
CA GLU A 44 -4.06 -2.98 -20.53
C GLU A 44 -4.14 -3.49 -19.08
N LEU A 45 -3.67 -2.71 -18.11
CA LEU A 45 -3.61 -3.12 -16.72
C LEU A 45 -4.89 -2.72 -15.98
N PHE A 46 -5.69 -3.73 -15.62
CA PHE A 46 -6.85 -3.52 -14.76
C PHE A 46 -6.45 -3.48 -13.28
N ILE A 47 -6.79 -2.40 -12.59
CA ILE A 47 -6.59 -2.26 -11.15
C ILE A 47 -7.96 -2.04 -10.48
N PRO A 48 -8.43 -2.96 -9.63
CA PRO A 48 -9.72 -2.78 -8.95
C PRO A 48 -9.66 -1.59 -8.00
N SER A 49 -10.74 -0.82 -7.94
CA SER A 49 -10.87 0.28 -6.99
C SER A 49 -10.85 -0.24 -5.55
N LEU A 50 -10.11 0.43 -4.67
CA LEU A 50 -10.12 0.14 -3.24
C LEU A 50 -11.53 0.33 -2.63
N PRO A 51 -11.89 -0.43 -1.59
CA PRO A 51 -13.23 -0.40 -1.01
C PRO A 51 -13.53 0.92 -0.26
N GLU A 52 -14.77 1.37 -0.36
CA GLU A 52 -15.32 2.48 0.44
C GLU A 52 -16.13 1.94 1.63
N PRO A 53 -16.15 2.63 2.79
CA PRO A 53 -15.51 3.92 3.09
C PRO A 53 -14.03 3.82 3.53
N ASP A 54 -13.46 2.61 3.47
CA ASP A 54 -12.15 2.26 4.01
C ASP A 54 -11.03 3.10 3.39
N VAL A 55 -11.03 3.24 2.05
CA VAL A 55 -10.04 4.06 1.33
C VAL A 55 -10.17 5.55 1.62
N SER A 56 -11.39 6.08 1.72
CA SER A 56 -11.60 7.49 2.11
C SER A 56 -11.06 7.76 3.51
N THR A 57 -11.28 6.83 4.44
CA THR A 57 -10.77 6.93 5.82
C THR A 57 -9.24 6.90 5.84
N LEU A 58 -8.62 6.05 5.03
CA LEU A 58 -7.16 6.00 4.86
C LEU A 58 -6.62 7.32 4.31
N LYS A 59 -7.18 7.82 3.21
CA LYS A 59 -6.78 9.09 2.58
C LYS A 59 -6.85 10.25 3.56
N ASN A 60 -7.95 10.37 4.31
CA ASN A 60 -8.12 11.41 5.32
C ASN A 60 -7.07 11.32 6.43
N SER A 61 -6.77 10.10 6.90
CA SER A 61 -5.77 9.87 7.95
C SER A 61 -4.35 10.19 7.48
N LEU A 62 -3.99 9.79 6.25
CA LEU A 62 -2.69 10.10 5.65
C LEU A 62 -2.53 11.59 5.39
N HIS A 63 -3.56 12.24 4.84
CA HIS A 63 -3.54 13.68 4.63
C HIS A 63 -3.32 14.43 5.96
N ALA A 64 -4.03 14.04 7.02
CA ALA A 64 -3.86 14.64 8.35
C ALA A 64 -2.46 14.41 8.92
N ALA A 65 -1.89 13.20 8.76
CA ALA A 65 -0.52 12.90 9.20
C ALA A 65 0.52 13.76 8.46
N LEU A 66 0.44 13.81 7.13
CA LEU A 66 1.39 14.55 6.29
C LEU A 66 1.26 16.06 6.45
N SER A 67 0.05 16.57 6.68
CA SER A 67 -0.17 18.01 6.93
C SER A 67 0.59 18.49 8.18
N ARG A 68 0.79 17.64 9.18
CA ARG A 68 1.54 17.98 10.40
C ARG A 68 3.03 18.19 10.10
N MET A 69 3.58 17.45 9.15
CA MET A 69 4.95 17.63 8.67
C MET A 69 5.14 18.96 7.94
N SER A 70 4.13 19.42 7.19
CA SER A 70 4.19 20.70 6.47
C SER A 70 4.05 21.93 7.38
N MET A 71 3.35 21.81 8.52
CA MET A 71 3.14 22.94 9.45
C MET A 71 4.37 23.24 10.30
N THR A 72 5.17 22.24 10.65
CA THR A 72 6.39 22.40 11.47
C THR A 72 7.54 23.05 10.70
N MET A 73 7.55 22.93 9.36
CA MET A 73 8.50 23.65 8.49
C MET A 73 8.27 25.17 8.43
N ASN A 74 7.13 25.69 8.90
CA ASN A 74 6.83 27.14 8.88
C ASN A 74 7.12 27.86 10.20
N ASP A 75 7.40 27.15 11.30
CA ASP A 75 7.67 27.74 12.63
C ASP A 75 9.18 27.97 12.86
N GLU A 76 9.88 28.41 11.81
CA GLU A 76 11.35 28.46 11.69
C GLU A 76 12.07 29.48 12.58
N ARG A 77 11.41 30.11 13.57
CA ARG A 77 11.97 31.29 14.26
C ARG A 77 12.34 31.12 15.73
N ARG A 78 12.15 29.96 16.38
CA ARG A 78 12.47 29.82 17.82
C ARG A 78 13.02 28.44 18.23
N GLY A 79 14.34 28.26 18.13
CA GLY A 79 15.20 27.49 19.06
C GLY A 79 15.02 25.96 19.22
N SER A 80 16.16 25.24 19.15
CA SER A 80 16.33 23.77 19.33
C SER A 80 15.60 22.88 18.31
N VAL A 81 16.02 23.03 17.06
CA VAL A 81 15.36 22.54 15.82
C VAL A 81 15.50 21.02 15.62
N GLU A 82 16.69 20.44 15.77
CA GLU A 82 16.96 19.08 15.28
C GLU A 82 16.17 17.98 16.03
N ALA A 83 16.01 18.13 17.35
CA ALA A 83 15.25 17.19 18.17
C ALA A 83 13.74 17.29 17.92
N SER A 84 13.19 18.47 17.63
CA SER A 84 11.76 18.65 17.35
C SER A 84 11.38 18.04 16.01
N TYR A 85 12.19 18.26 14.97
CA TYR A 85 11.94 17.71 13.64
C TYR A 85 12.07 16.18 13.63
N ALA A 86 13.05 15.62 14.34
CA ALA A 86 13.18 14.18 14.50
C ALA A 86 11.95 13.57 15.18
N VAL A 87 11.45 14.21 16.25
CA VAL A 87 10.24 13.78 16.96
C VAL A 87 8.98 13.90 16.08
N ASP A 88 8.83 14.97 15.32
CA ASP A 88 7.68 15.16 14.44
C ASP A 88 7.68 14.17 13.27
N ALA A 89 8.84 13.89 12.67
CA ALA A 89 8.98 12.85 11.65
C ALA A 89 8.60 11.47 12.21
N ASP A 90 9.10 11.11 13.39
CA ASP A 90 8.73 9.85 14.05
C ASP A 90 7.22 9.75 14.31
N ILE A 91 6.59 10.85 14.75
CA ILE A 91 5.13 10.91 14.99
C ILE A 91 4.35 10.76 13.68
N VAL A 92 4.78 11.41 12.60
CA VAL A 92 4.17 11.31 11.27
C VAL A 92 4.29 9.87 10.76
N ASP A 93 5.46 9.25 10.90
CA ASP A 93 5.71 7.86 10.50
C ASP A 93 4.85 6.86 11.28
N VAL A 94 4.74 7.04 12.60
CA VAL A 94 3.82 6.24 13.42
C VAL A 94 2.38 6.44 12.96
N SER A 95 1.97 7.68 12.69
CA SER A 95 0.61 7.99 12.24
C SER A 95 0.28 7.34 10.89
N CYS A 96 1.20 7.41 9.92
CA CYS A 96 1.06 6.77 8.62
C CYS A 96 0.96 5.24 8.75
N ARG A 97 1.82 4.62 9.58
CA ARG A 97 1.75 3.17 9.85
C ARG A 97 0.44 2.77 10.50
N VAL A 98 -0.02 3.52 11.50
CA VAL A 98 -1.31 3.26 12.17
C VAL A 98 -2.47 3.40 11.17
N ALA A 99 -2.45 4.39 10.27
CA ALA A 99 -3.46 4.55 9.24
C ALA A 99 -3.51 3.33 8.29
N MET A 100 -2.35 2.85 7.84
CA MET A 100 -2.24 1.64 6.99
C MET A 100 -2.72 0.38 7.71
N VAL A 101 -2.31 0.17 8.96
CA VAL A 101 -2.74 -0.99 9.76
C VAL A 101 -4.26 -0.97 9.98
N LYS A 102 -4.83 0.20 10.26
CA LYS A 102 -6.29 0.36 10.39
C LYS A 102 -7.01 0.04 9.08
N PHE A 103 -6.47 0.46 7.94
CA PHE A 103 -7.01 0.13 6.63
C PHE A 103 -6.95 -1.38 6.35
N PHE A 104 -5.82 -2.04 6.62
CA PHE A 104 -5.75 -3.49 6.41
C PHE A 104 -6.70 -4.26 7.33
N ASN A 105 -6.84 -3.84 8.59
CA ASN A 105 -7.76 -4.48 9.54
C ASN A 105 -9.23 -4.07 9.37
N SER A 106 -9.57 -3.29 8.35
CA SER A 106 -10.93 -2.82 8.15
C SER A 106 -11.83 -3.91 7.53
N PRO A 107 -13.17 -3.84 7.72
CA PRO A 107 -14.09 -4.92 7.37
C PRO A 107 -14.10 -5.31 5.89
N ASN A 108 -13.89 -4.37 4.97
CA ASN A 108 -13.91 -4.65 3.53
C ASN A 108 -12.51 -4.97 2.95
N VAL A 109 -11.49 -5.01 3.80
CA VAL A 109 -10.12 -5.42 3.47
C VAL A 109 -9.83 -6.75 4.19
N PHE A 110 -8.93 -6.82 5.18
CA PHE A 110 -8.57 -8.05 5.89
C PHE A 110 -9.20 -8.20 7.28
N GLY A 111 -10.17 -7.36 7.66
CA GLY A 111 -10.84 -7.46 8.96
C GLY A 111 -11.31 -8.89 9.26
N ASP A 112 -11.07 -9.37 10.47
CA ASP A 112 -11.49 -10.70 10.96
C ASP A 112 -11.04 -11.91 10.10
N PHE A 113 -10.02 -11.77 9.23
CA PHE A 113 -9.59 -12.87 8.37
C PHE A 113 -9.18 -14.13 9.16
N SER A 114 -8.67 -13.98 10.39
CA SER A 114 -8.27 -15.07 11.26
C SER A 114 -9.42 -16.04 11.56
N GLU A 115 -10.65 -15.53 11.68
CA GLU A 115 -11.88 -16.33 11.89
C GLU A 115 -12.21 -17.21 10.69
N HIS A 116 -11.56 -16.96 9.56
CA HIS A 116 -11.72 -17.70 8.31
C HIS A 116 -10.46 -18.47 7.94
N THR A 117 -9.58 -18.74 8.91
CA THR A 117 -8.41 -19.60 8.69
C THR A 117 -8.62 -21.00 9.27
N ARG A 118 -8.06 -22.01 8.60
CA ARG A 118 -8.07 -23.39 9.07
C ARG A 118 -6.66 -23.96 9.07
N THR A 119 -6.24 -24.47 10.22
CA THR A 119 -5.02 -25.27 10.33
C THR A 119 -5.20 -26.60 9.63
N LEU A 120 -4.41 -26.84 8.58
CA LEU A 120 -4.40 -28.09 7.83
C LEU A 120 -3.46 -29.12 8.45
N ARG A 121 -2.32 -28.66 8.98
CA ARG A 121 -1.30 -29.51 9.59
C ARG A 121 -0.48 -28.71 10.60
N LEU A 122 -0.13 -29.29 11.74
CA LEU A 122 0.69 -28.63 12.77
C LEU A 122 2.18 -29.02 12.69
N TYR A 123 2.50 -30.28 12.40
CA TYR A 123 3.89 -30.79 12.41
C TYR A 123 4.27 -31.51 11.11
N PRO A 124 5.55 -31.51 10.70
CA PRO A 124 6.69 -30.80 11.31
C PRO A 124 6.72 -29.29 11.02
N ARG A 125 6.01 -28.82 9.99
CA ARG A 125 5.78 -27.39 9.72
C ARG A 125 4.29 -27.05 9.71
N PRO A 126 3.85 -26.02 10.43
CA PRO A 126 2.46 -25.58 10.36
C PRO A 126 2.05 -25.20 8.93
N VAL A 127 0.85 -25.60 8.54
CA VAL A 127 0.20 -25.19 7.30
C VAL A 127 -1.20 -24.71 7.67
N VAL A 128 -1.48 -23.46 7.33
CA VAL A 128 -2.76 -22.79 7.55
C VAL A 128 -3.29 -22.39 6.18
N ALA A 129 -4.59 -22.57 5.95
CA ALA A 129 -5.25 -22.12 4.74
C ALA A 129 -6.36 -21.13 5.08
N LEU A 130 -6.49 -20.09 4.24
CA LEU A 130 -7.64 -19.20 4.27
C LEU A 130 -8.84 -19.91 3.61
N GLN A 131 -10.00 -19.82 4.24
CA GLN A 131 -11.27 -20.27 3.71
C GLN A 131 -11.92 -19.13 2.92
N SER A 132 -11.43 -18.89 1.70
CA SER A 132 -11.80 -17.72 0.88
C SER A 132 -13.30 -17.52 0.73
N GLU A 133 -14.08 -18.59 0.53
CA GLU A 133 -15.55 -18.46 0.44
C GLU A 133 -16.20 -17.96 1.72
N SER A 134 -15.74 -18.45 2.89
CA SER A 134 -16.28 -18.03 4.18
C SER A 134 -15.90 -16.58 4.47
N PHE A 135 -14.66 -16.20 4.14
CA PHE A 135 -14.16 -14.84 4.28
C PHE A 135 -14.89 -13.84 3.38
N LEU A 136 -15.08 -14.17 2.11
CA LEU A 136 -15.81 -13.31 1.18
C LEU A 136 -17.28 -13.13 1.60
N ARG A 137 -17.93 -14.19 2.11
CA ARG A 137 -19.30 -14.12 2.62
C ARG A 137 -19.44 -13.29 3.90
N SER A 138 -18.37 -13.07 4.67
CA SER A 138 -18.41 -12.24 5.88
C SER A 138 -18.22 -10.74 5.61
N ARG A 139 -17.83 -10.36 4.38
CA ARG A 139 -17.60 -8.95 4.04
C ARG A 139 -18.92 -8.16 4.03
N PRO A 140 -18.99 -6.98 4.68
CA PRO A 140 -20.13 -6.09 4.55
C PRO A 140 -20.39 -5.66 3.10
N GLN A 141 -19.31 -5.43 2.34
CA GLN A 141 -19.36 -5.15 0.91
C GLN A 141 -18.37 -6.05 0.17
N CYS A 142 -18.90 -6.96 -0.66
CA CYS A 142 -18.09 -7.79 -1.53
C CYS A 142 -17.75 -7.01 -2.80
N THR A 143 -16.59 -6.36 -2.80
CA THR A 143 -16.08 -5.57 -3.93
C THR A 143 -15.27 -6.44 -4.90
N GLN A 144 -15.01 -5.94 -6.11
CA GLN A 144 -14.10 -6.60 -7.04
C GLN A 144 -12.68 -6.71 -6.45
N PHE A 145 -12.25 -5.68 -5.71
CA PHE A 145 -10.98 -5.68 -4.99
C PHE A 145 -10.82 -6.91 -4.10
N ILE A 146 -11.76 -7.18 -3.18
CA ILE A 146 -11.61 -8.30 -2.26
C ILE A 146 -11.76 -9.66 -2.96
N THR A 147 -12.58 -9.71 -4.02
CA THR A 147 -12.76 -10.91 -4.83
C THR A 147 -11.48 -11.29 -5.56
N GLU A 148 -10.80 -10.31 -6.19
CA GLU A 148 -9.51 -10.54 -6.86
C GLU A 148 -8.40 -10.83 -5.86
N LEU A 149 -8.38 -10.14 -4.72
CA LEU A 149 -7.42 -10.36 -3.64
C LEU A 149 -7.44 -11.82 -3.16
N CYS A 150 -8.62 -12.40 -2.98
CA CYS A 150 -8.77 -13.80 -2.55
C CYS A 150 -8.52 -14.83 -3.67
N ARG A 151 -8.48 -14.40 -4.94
CA ARG A 151 -8.30 -15.29 -6.10
C ARG A 151 -6.82 -15.59 -6.37
N TYR A 152 -5.95 -14.62 -6.09
CA TYR A 152 -4.52 -14.69 -6.37
C TYR A 152 -3.64 -14.81 -5.11
N GLY A 153 -4.27 -14.88 -3.93
CA GLY A 153 -3.61 -15.07 -2.63
C GLY A 153 -3.47 -16.53 -2.19
#